data_AF-A0A6J6QSG2-F1
#
_entry.id   AF-A0A6J6QSG2-F1
#
_cell.length_a   1.000
_cell.length_b   1.000
_cell.length_c   1.000
_cell.angle_alpha   90.00
_cell.angle_beta   90.00
_cell.angle_gamma   90.00
#
_symmetry.space_group_name_H-M   'P 1'
#
loop_
_entity.id
_entity.type
_entity.pdbx_description
1 polymer ?
#
loop_
_entity_poly.entity_id
_entity_poly.type
_entity_poly.pdbx_seq_one_letter_code
_entity_poly.pdbx_strand_id
1 'polypeptide(L)'
;MGIDTSEIVSVVVDLTDGMEASARRARYAALNSSAEKYGAKKIFLGHTRDDQAEGVLLGLARGSGARSLSGMAPRNGAYIRPLLNISRAQTVAACAEVELTPWNDPQNNDQEFLRVKVREVLLPALEEGIGPGVAEALARSAKLLRDDADALDEWAEREFAHLENAYLDISALEKMPKAVRTRVLRMAVYAAGAPQGSISADHVSAIEALVTNWHGQGACDLPGGVKVWRLSGRLSLLAPSSNPT
;
A
#
# COMPACT_ATOMS: atom_id res chain seq x y z
N MET A 1 27.39 12.23 -16.07
CA MET A 1 26.11 11.57 -15.73
C MET A 1 24.88 12.49 -15.79
N GLY A 2 24.97 13.75 -16.26
CA GLY A 2 23.79 14.62 -16.36
C GLY A 2 23.11 14.92 -15.01
N ILE A 3 23.88 14.83 -13.92
CA ILE A 3 23.43 15.16 -12.57
C ILE A 3 23.91 16.58 -12.30
N ASP A 4 22.98 17.52 -12.22
CA ASP A 4 23.30 18.93 -12.00
C ASP A 4 23.60 19.22 -10.52
N THR A 5 23.05 18.41 -9.60
CA THR A 5 23.15 18.61 -8.15
C THR A 5 23.09 17.29 -7.38
N SER A 6 23.88 17.15 -6.32
CA SER A 6 23.72 16.10 -5.30
C SER A 6 23.47 16.71 -3.92
N GLU A 7 22.56 16.12 -3.15
CA GLU A 7 22.20 16.59 -1.82
C GLU A 7 22.09 15.40 -0.87
N ILE A 8 22.61 15.57 0.35
CA ILE A 8 22.43 14.63 1.46
C ILE A 8 21.50 15.29 2.46
N VAL A 9 20.34 14.68 2.70
CA VAL A 9 19.33 15.19 3.64
C VAL A 9 19.30 14.30 4.88
N SER A 10 19.69 14.88 6.02
CA SER A 10 19.53 14.23 7.32
C SER A 10 18.09 14.36 7.80
N VAL A 11 17.51 13.26 8.29
CA VAL A 11 16.14 13.23 8.83
C VAL A 11 16.14 12.77 10.28
N VAL A 12 15.30 13.38 11.09
CA VAL A 12 14.97 12.88 12.44
C VAL A 12 13.81 11.91 12.30
N VAL A 13 13.95 10.71 12.87
CA VAL A 13 12.94 9.66 12.80
C VAL A 13 12.18 9.59 14.12
N ASP A 14 10.93 10.05 14.11
CA ASP A 14 10.02 9.88 15.24
C ASP A 14 9.42 8.48 15.22
N LEU A 15 9.75 7.67 16.22
CA LEU A 15 9.30 6.28 16.34
C LEU A 15 7.84 6.21 16.81
N THR A 16 6.92 5.83 15.91
CA THR A 16 5.51 5.68 16.26
C THR A 16 4.91 4.29 15.96
N ASP A 17 5.40 3.59 14.94
CA ASP A 17 4.89 2.27 14.51
C ASP A 17 6.04 1.31 14.12
N GLY A 18 7.16 1.44 14.83
CA GLY A 18 8.39 0.67 14.60
C GLY A 18 9.39 1.40 13.70
N MET A 19 10.65 0.99 13.79
CA MET A 19 11.78 1.67 13.13
C MET A 19 11.62 1.72 11.61
N GLU A 20 11.32 0.60 10.96
CA GLU A 20 11.27 0.52 9.49
C GLU A 20 10.15 1.40 8.90
N ALA A 21 8.96 1.38 9.51
CA ALA A 21 7.82 2.16 9.05
C ALA A 21 8.03 3.67 9.31
N SER A 22 8.58 4.02 10.48
CA SER A 22 8.92 5.40 10.84
C SER A 22 10.02 5.98 9.95
N ALA A 23 11.10 5.23 9.72
CA ALA A 23 12.18 5.63 8.82
C ALA A 23 11.69 5.76 7.38
N ARG A 24 10.79 4.87 6.93
CA ARG A 24 10.15 4.98 5.61
C ARG A 24 9.34 6.27 5.49
N ARG A 25 8.53 6.64 6.49
CA ARG A 25 7.78 7.91 6.46
C ARG A 25 8.72 9.11 6.38
N ALA A 26 9.73 9.17 7.24
CA ALA A 26 10.71 10.26 7.26
C ALA A 26 11.41 10.40 5.90
N ARG A 27 11.80 9.27 5.28
CA ARG A 27 12.41 9.24 3.94
C ARG A 27 11.49 9.81 2.86
N TYR A 28 10.22 9.41 2.84
CA TYR A 28 9.26 9.92 1.85
C TYR A 28 8.95 11.41 2.06
N ALA A 29 8.89 11.87 3.31
CA ALA A 29 8.75 13.29 3.62
C ALA A 29 9.93 14.11 3.08
N ALA A 30 11.17 13.66 3.30
CA ALA A 30 12.36 14.32 2.77
C ALA A 30 12.42 14.31 1.23
N LEU A 31 12.03 13.21 0.59
CA LEU A 31 11.94 13.12 -0.87
C LEU A 31 10.90 14.09 -1.44
N ASN A 32 9.72 14.19 -0.82
CA ASN A 32 8.70 15.16 -1.22
C ASN A 32 9.20 16.60 -1.07
N SER A 33 9.81 16.94 0.07
CA SER A 33 10.35 18.29 0.31
C SER A 33 11.44 18.65 -0.70
N SER A 34 12.31 17.68 -1.04
CA SER A 34 13.33 17.87 -2.08
C SER A 34 12.69 18.07 -3.45
N ALA A 35 11.66 17.30 -3.79
CA ALA A 35 10.96 17.45 -5.06
C ALA A 35 10.28 18.82 -5.18
N GLU A 36 9.68 19.34 -4.10
CA GLU A 36 9.12 20.69 -4.05
C GLU A 36 10.21 21.76 -4.23
N LYS A 37 11.31 21.65 -3.46
CA LYS A 37 12.46 22.57 -3.51
C LYS A 37 13.02 22.73 -4.93
N TYR A 38 13.12 21.65 -5.69
CA TYR A 38 13.68 21.65 -7.04
C TYR A 38 12.62 21.67 -8.16
N GLY A 39 11.33 21.77 -7.82
CA GLY A 39 10.25 21.72 -8.82
C GLY A 39 10.19 20.40 -9.61
N ALA A 40 10.66 19.30 -9.03
CA ALA A 40 10.72 18.00 -9.68
C ALA A 40 9.32 17.40 -9.84
N LYS A 41 8.95 17.06 -11.08
CA LYS A 41 7.64 16.43 -11.38
C LYS A 41 7.60 14.93 -11.12
N LYS A 42 8.77 14.30 -10.99
CA LYS A 42 8.95 12.85 -10.91
C LYS A 42 10.09 12.51 -9.95
N ILE A 43 9.90 11.47 -9.14
CA ILE A 43 10.89 10.92 -8.21
C ILE A 43 11.18 9.49 -8.63
N PHE A 44 12.41 9.20 -9.05
CA PHE A 44 12.83 7.86 -9.45
C PHE A 44 13.42 7.11 -8.25
N LEU A 45 12.93 5.89 -8.02
CA LEU A 45 13.40 5.02 -6.93
C LEU A 45 14.00 3.74 -7.52
N GLY A 46 15.17 3.33 -7.01
CA GLY A 46 15.91 2.16 -7.46
C GLY A 46 15.39 0.82 -6.94
N HIS A 47 14.08 0.64 -6.84
CA HIS A 47 13.50 -0.65 -6.44
C HIS A 47 13.60 -1.66 -7.59
N THR A 48 14.04 -2.86 -7.26
CA THR A 48 14.28 -3.99 -8.16
C THR A 48 13.15 -5.04 -8.07
N ARG A 49 13.26 -6.08 -8.90
CA ARG A 49 12.39 -7.26 -8.84
C ARG A 49 12.51 -7.99 -7.50
N ASP A 50 13.70 -8.06 -6.93
CA ASP A 50 13.96 -8.69 -5.64
C ASP A 50 13.23 -7.92 -4.51
N ASP A 51 13.24 -6.58 -4.54
CA ASP A 51 12.48 -5.76 -3.58
C ASP A 51 10.96 -6.00 -3.68
N GLN A 52 10.45 -6.37 -4.87
CA GLN A 52 9.05 -6.80 -5.02
C GLN A 52 8.79 -8.12 -4.31
N ALA A 53 9.63 -9.12 -4.57
CA ALA A 53 9.52 -10.43 -3.95
C ALA A 53 9.58 -10.33 -2.41
N GLU A 54 10.50 -9.52 -1.89
CA GLU A 54 10.59 -9.22 -0.46
C GLU A 54 9.27 -8.65 0.08
N GLY A 55 8.72 -7.64 -0.61
CA GLY A 55 7.45 -7.01 -0.24
C GLY A 55 6.27 -7.98 -0.23
N VAL A 56 6.20 -8.88 -1.22
CA VAL A 56 5.16 -9.90 -1.33
C VAL A 56 5.25 -10.90 -0.17
N LEU A 57 6.44 -11.41 0.14
CA LEU A 57 6.63 -12.35 1.26
C LEU A 57 6.26 -11.73 2.61
N LEU A 58 6.69 -10.49 2.86
CA LEU A 58 6.28 -9.75 4.05
C LEU A 58 4.77 -9.51 4.08
N GLY A 59 4.16 -9.25 2.93
CA GLY A 59 2.71 -9.12 2.79
C GLY A 59 1.98 -10.42 3.16
N LEU A 60 2.43 -11.56 2.63
CA LEU A 60 1.85 -12.88 2.90
C LEU A 60 1.89 -13.21 4.40
N ALA A 61 3.02 -12.96 5.06
CA ALA A 61 3.18 -13.21 6.50
C ALA A 61 2.23 -12.39 7.38
N ARG A 62 1.72 -11.26 6.90
CA ARG A 62 0.83 -10.34 7.64
C ARG A 62 -0.66 -10.56 7.37
N GLY A 63 -1.05 -11.55 6.57
CA GLY A 63 -2.46 -11.77 6.22
C GLY A 63 -3.03 -10.69 5.29
N SER A 64 -2.32 -10.44 4.19
CA SER A 64 -2.62 -9.36 3.24
C SER A 64 -3.66 -9.75 2.19
N GLY A 65 -4.60 -8.84 1.89
CA GLY A 65 -5.48 -8.95 0.73
C GLY A 65 -4.77 -8.66 -0.60
N ALA A 66 -5.47 -8.88 -1.73
CA ALA A 66 -4.90 -8.74 -3.09
C ALA A 66 -4.16 -7.41 -3.31
N ARG A 67 -4.68 -6.30 -2.79
CA ARG A 67 -4.02 -4.98 -2.93
C ARG A 67 -2.66 -4.92 -2.23
N SER A 68 -2.53 -5.51 -1.05
CA SER A 68 -1.25 -5.54 -0.33
C SER A 68 -0.26 -6.53 -0.98
N LEU A 69 -0.76 -7.65 -1.50
CA LEU A 69 0.05 -8.62 -2.25
C LEU A 69 0.43 -8.18 -3.66
N SER A 70 -0.20 -7.12 -4.19
CA SER A 70 0.15 -6.53 -5.49
C SER A 70 1.56 -5.92 -5.54
N GLY A 71 2.23 -5.78 -4.38
CA GLY A 71 3.57 -5.23 -4.26
C GLY A 71 3.62 -3.73 -4.52
N MET A 72 4.75 -3.24 -5.03
CA MET A 72 4.93 -1.83 -5.41
C MET A 72 4.47 -1.57 -6.85
N ALA A 73 3.80 -0.43 -7.08
CA ALA A 73 3.43 -0.04 -8.44
C ALA A 73 4.64 0.52 -9.21
N PRO A 74 4.76 0.28 -10.52
CA PRO A 74 5.76 0.95 -11.37
C PRO A 74 5.65 2.47 -11.33
N ARG A 75 4.43 2.99 -11.17
CA ARG A 75 4.13 4.39 -10.96
C ARG A 75 3.11 4.54 -9.84
N ASN A 76 3.37 5.46 -8.90
CA ASN A 76 2.41 5.88 -7.90
C ASN A 76 2.54 7.40 -7.71
N GLY A 77 1.61 8.17 -8.29
CA GLY A 77 1.71 9.63 -8.36
C GLY A 77 3.00 10.06 -9.06
N ALA A 78 3.82 10.85 -8.35
CA ALA A 78 5.13 11.31 -8.81
C ALA A 78 6.25 10.25 -8.70
N TYR A 79 6.03 9.17 -7.94
CA TYR A 79 7.05 8.14 -7.71
C TYR A 79 7.07 7.11 -8.85
N ILE A 80 8.25 6.88 -9.42
CA ILE A 80 8.48 5.96 -10.53
C ILE A 80 9.57 4.95 -10.15
N ARG A 81 9.35 3.67 -10.48
CA ARG A 81 10.26 2.56 -10.18
C ARG A 81 10.62 1.83 -11.48
N PRO A 82 11.60 2.34 -12.25
CA PRO A 82 11.90 1.79 -13.58
C PRO A 82 12.56 0.41 -13.53
N LEU A 83 13.18 0.04 -12.40
CA LEU A 83 13.97 -1.19 -12.27
C LEU A 83 13.17 -2.39 -11.73
N LEU A 84 11.84 -2.30 -11.58
CA LEU A 84 11.04 -3.36 -10.96
C LEU A 84 11.07 -4.71 -11.69
N ASN A 85 11.43 -4.73 -12.96
CA ASN A 85 11.57 -5.95 -13.75
C ASN A 85 13.02 -6.46 -13.82
N ILE A 86 13.96 -5.72 -13.23
CA ILE A 86 15.39 -6.00 -13.25
C ILE A 86 15.77 -6.60 -11.89
N SER A 87 16.57 -7.66 -11.89
CA SER A 87 17.05 -8.26 -10.65
C SER A 87 18.14 -7.42 -9.99
N ARG A 88 18.31 -7.58 -8.69
CA ARG A 88 19.43 -6.99 -7.96
C ARG A 88 20.77 -7.42 -8.57
N ALA A 89 20.92 -8.70 -8.93
CA ALA A 89 22.11 -9.21 -9.60
C ALA A 89 22.42 -8.48 -10.92
N GLN A 90 21.40 -8.20 -11.73
CA GLN A 90 21.57 -7.42 -12.97
C GLN A 90 21.99 -5.98 -12.68
N THR A 91 21.44 -5.33 -11.65
CA THR A 91 21.87 -3.97 -11.28
C THR A 91 23.32 -3.92 -10.80
N VAL A 92 23.76 -4.92 -10.04
CA VAL A 92 25.16 -5.04 -9.58
C VAL A 92 26.10 -5.29 -10.75
N ALA A 93 25.73 -6.20 -11.66
CA ALA A 93 26.52 -6.48 -12.86
C ALA A 93 26.66 -5.24 -13.75
N ALA A 94 25.57 -4.48 -13.95
CA ALA A 94 25.59 -3.24 -14.70
C ALA A 94 26.53 -2.19 -14.07
N CYS A 95 26.49 -2.02 -12.74
CA CYS A 95 27.42 -1.13 -12.04
C CYS A 95 28.89 -1.56 -12.24
N ALA A 96 29.18 -2.86 -12.17
CA ALA A 96 30.52 -3.37 -12.38
C ALA A 96 31.00 -3.15 -13.83
N GLU A 97 30.13 -3.36 -14.83
CA GLU A 97 30.42 -3.16 -16.25
C GLU A 97 30.81 -1.72 -16.57
N VAL A 98 30.19 -0.74 -15.89
CA VAL A 98 30.51 0.69 -16.06
C VAL A 98 31.46 1.25 -15.00
N GLU A 99 32.14 0.37 -14.25
CA GLU A 99 33.13 0.72 -13.22
C GLU A 99 32.59 1.68 -12.13
N LEU A 100 31.30 1.57 -11.81
CA LEU A 100 30.66 2.33 -10.73
C LEU A 100 30.80 1.57 -9.41
N THR A 101 31.38 2.21 -8.40
CA THR A 101 31.39 1.71 -7.02
C THR A 101 30.18 2.27 -6.27
N PRO A 102 29.10 1.49 -6.05
CA PRO A 102 27.96 1.95 -5.27
C PRO A 102 28.33 2.09 -3.79
N TRP A 103 27.75 3.09 -3.13
CA TRP A 103 27.80 3.18 -1.67
C TRP A 103 26.92 2.07 -1.06
N ASN A 104 27.52 1.25 -0.19
CA ASN A 104 26.80 0.23 0.57
C ASN A 104 26.54 0.74 1.99
N ASP A 105 25.29 1.13 2.26
CA ASP A 105 24.86 1.53 3.60
C ASP A 105 25.03 0.36 4.61
N PRO A 106 25.73 0.56 5.75
CA PRO A 106 25.88 -0.46 6.79
C PRO A 106 24.56 -1.04 7.31
N GLN A 107 23.47 -0.26 7.34
CA GLN A 107 22.15 -0.74 7.78
C GLN A 107 21.53 -1.77 6.83
N ASN A 108 22.05 -1.92 5.60
CA ASN A 108 21.56 -2.91 4.65
C ASN A 108 21.83 -4.37 5.07
N ASN A 109 22.72 -4.59 6.04
CA ASN A 109 23.16 -5.92 6.46
C ASN A 109 22.66 -6.30 7.86
N ASP A 110 21.86 -5.44 8.50
CA ASP A 110 21.38 -5.70 9.86
C ASP A 110 20.18 -6.65 9.84
N GLN A 111 20.40 -7.87 10.33
CA GLN A 111 19.40 -8.93 10.37
C GLN A 111 18.24 -8.65 11.33
N GLU A 112 18.30 -7.62 12.20
CA GLU A 112 17.14 -7.24 13.01
C GLU A 112 15.98 -6.75 12.13
N PHE A 113 16.27 -6.23 10.93
CA PHE A 113 15.25 -5.81 9.97
C PHE A 113 14.67 -7.01 9.21
N LEU A 114 13.34 -7.13 9.24
CA LEU A 114 12.62 -8.22 8.57
C LEU A 114 12.93 -8.31 7.07
N ARG A 115 13.12 -7.18 6.38
CA ARG A 115 13.55 -7.16 4.98
C ARG A 115 14.90 -7.84 4.74
N VAL A 116 15.86 -7.60 5.62
CA VAL A 116 17.20 -8.23 5.53
C VAL A 116 17.06 -9.73 5.73
N LYS A 117 16.28 -10.19 6.72
CA LYS A 117 15.99 -11.63 6.90
C LYS A 117 15.34 -12.24 5.66
N VAL A 118 14.41 -11.54 5.02
CA VAL A 118 13.78 -12.04 3.80
C VAL A 118 14.79 -12.20 2.67
N ARG A 119 15.66 -11.20 2.47
CA ARG A 119 16.68 -11.19 1.42
C ARG A 119 17.78 -12.23 1.64
N GLU A 120 18.35 -12.28 2.85
CA GLU A 120 19.55 -13.06 3.13
C GLU A 120 19.25 -14.50 3.54
N VAL A 121 18.03 -14.78 4.01
CA VAL A 121 17.66 -16.11 4.54
C VAL A 121 16.48 -16.71 3.79
N LEU A 122 15.33 -16.03 3.75
CA LEU A 122 14.10 -16.67 3.28
C LEU A 122 14.06 -16.87 1.76
N LEU A 123 14.42 -15.86 0.96
CA LEU A 123 14.46 -16.00 -0.49
C LEU A 123 15.49 -17.05 -0.92
N PRO A 124 16.74 -17.05 -0.44
CA PRO A 124 17.70 -18.11 -0.73
C PRO A 124 17.21 -19.50 -0.32
N ALA A 125 16.63 -19.65 0.88
CA ALA A 125 16.10 -20.94 1.34
C ALA A 125 14.93 -21.44 0.47
N LEU A 126 14.08 -20.53 -0.03
CA LEU A 126 13.02 -20.89 -0.97
C LEU A 126 13.59 -21.31 -2.33
N GLU A 127 14.61 -20.62 -2.84
CA GLU A 127 15.25 -21.00 -4.09
C GLU A 127 15.99 -22.33 -4.00
N GLU A 128 16.65 -22.60 -2.86
CA GLU A 128 17.30 -23.89 -2.60
C GLU A 128 16.27 -25.03 -2.47
N GLY A 129 15.16 -24.79 -1.77
CA GLY A 129 14.16 -25.83 -1.48
C GLY A 129 13.16 -26.12 -2.61
N ILE A 130 12.79 -25.11 -3.41
CA ILE A 130 11.76 -25.23 -4.47
C ILE A 130 12.39 -25.21 -5.86
N GLY A 131 13.51 -24.52 -6.02
CA GLY A 131 14.18 -24.28 -7.28
C GLY A 131 14.33 -22.78 -7.61
N PRO A 132 15.17 -22.44 -8.60
CA PRO A 132 15.48 -21.06 -8.93
C PRO A 132 14.27 -20.30 -9.48
N GLY A 133 14.28 -18.97 -9.32
CA GLY A 133 13.28 -18.08 -9.92
C GLY A 133 12.07 -17.79 -9.03
N VAL A 134 12.16 -18.06 -7.73
CA VAL A 134 11.10 -17.74 -6.75
C VAL A 134 10.83 -16.23 -6.73
N ALA A 135 11.87 -15.41 -6.76
CA ALA A 135 11.71 -13.95 -6.79
C ALA A 135 10.95 -13.47 -8.04
N GLU A 136 11.23 -14.05 -9.20
CA GLU A 136 10.52 -13.74 -10.45
C GLU A 136 9.07 -14.22 -10.41
N ALA A 137 8.82 -15.42 -9.89
CA ALA A 137 7.48 -15.94 -9.73
C ALA A 137 6.63 -15.07 -8.80
N LEU A 138 7.17 -14.63 -7.66
CA LEU A 138 6.51 -13.73 -6.72
C LEU A 138 6.20 -12.37 -7.34
N ALA A 139 7.18 -11.77 -8.05
CA ALA A 139 6.98 -10.50 -8.73
C ALA A 139 5.91 -10.59 -9.83
N ARG A 140 5.85 -11.70 -10.57
CA ARG A 140 4.82 -11.97 -11.57
C ARG A 140 3.43 -12.12 -10.92
N SER A 141 3.33 -12.86 -9.82
CA SER A 141 2.06 -12.99 -9.07
C SER A 141 1.59 -11.63 -8.54
N ALA A 142 2.50 -10.80 -8.03
CA ALA A 142 2.19 -9.44 -7.59
C ALA A 142 1.65 -8.57 -8.73
N LYS A 143 2.22 -8.70 -9.93
CA LYS A 143 1.72 -8.00 -11.13
C LYS A 143 0.30 -8.45 -11.49
N LEU A 144 0.02 -9.75 -11.54
CA LEU A 144 -1.33 -10.25 -11.84
C LEU A 144 -2.35 -9.75 -10.79
N LEU A 145 -2.00 -9.84 -9.51
CA LEU A 145 -2.83 -9.32 -8.42
C LEU A 145 -3.02 -7.80 -8.49
N ARG A 146 -2.06 -7.07 -9.07
CA ARG A 146 -2.21 -5.63 -9.33
C ARG A 146 -3.27 -5.38 -10.39
N ASP A 147 -3.19 -6.06 -11.52
CA ASP A 147 -4.13 -5.90 -12.63
C ASP A 147 -5.56 -6.19 -12.14
N ASP A 148 -5.74 -7.27 -11.37
CA ASP A 148 -7.02 -7.61 -10.73
C ASP A 148 -7.48 -6.55 -9.72
N ALA A 149 -6.56 -6.09 -8.85
CA ALA A 149 -6.89 -5.10 -7.83
C ALA A 149 -7.26 -3.75 -8.44
N ASP A 150 -6.55 -3.30 -9.47
CA ASP A 150 -6.82 -2.04 -10.18
C ASP A 150 -8.18 -2.13 -10.89
N ALA A 151 -8.50 -3.24 -11.56
CA ALA A 151 -9.82 -3.43 -12.18
C ALA A 151 -10.98 -3.42 -11.14
N LEU A 152 -10.77 -4.02 -9.97
CA LEU A 152 -11.75 -4.00 -8.88
C LEU A 152 -11.89 -2.62 -8.23
N ASP A 153 -10.80 -1.88 -8.11
CA ASP A 153 -10.79 -0.50 -7.61
C ASP A 153 -11.55 0.40 -8.59
N GLU A 154 -11.29 0.32 -9.90
CA GLU A 154 -12.03 1.06 -10.94
C GLU A 154 -13.52 0.72 -10.99
N TRP A 155 -13.89 -0.54 -10.77
CA TRP A 155 -15.30 -0.90 -10.64
C TRP A 155 -15.93 -0.27 -9.40
N ALA A 156 -15.27 -0.37 -8.24
CA ALA A 156 -15.76 0.23 -7.01
C ALA A 156 -15.91 1.75 -7.13
N GLU A 157 -14.97 2.44 -7.79
CA GLU A 157 -15.03 3.88 -8.03
C GLU A 157 -16.27 4.27 -8.86
N ARG A 158 -16.57 3.52 -9.92
CA ARG A 158 -17.77 3.75 -10.74
C ARG A 158 -19.05 3.55 -9.93
N GLU A 159 -19.14 2.45 -9.19
CA GLU A 159 -20.30 2.18 -8.33
C GLU A 159 -20.47 3.26 -7.24
N PHE A 160 -19.38 3.69 -6.63
CA PHE A 160 -19.39 4.72 -5.59
C PHE A 160 -19.87 6.07 -6.14
N ALA A 161 -19.40 6.48 -7.32
CA ALA A 161 -19.85 7.71 -7.98
C ALA A 161 -21.35 7.69 -8.31
N HIS A 162 -21.92 6.52 -8.63
CA HIS A 162 -23.36 6.37 -8.82
C HIS A 162 -24.14 6.47 -7.49
N LEU A 163 -23.58 5.95 -6.39
CA LEU A 163 -24.22 5.93 -5.08
C LEU A 163 -24.20 7.28 -4.34
N GLU A 164 -23.23 8.16 -4.58
CA GLU A 164 -23.25 9.53 -4.03
C GLU A 164 -24.55 10.28 -4.40
N ASN A 165 -25.14 9.96 -5.56
CA ASN A 165 -26.41 10.51 -5.99
C ASN A 165 -27.64 9.82 -5.37
N ALA A 166 -27.48 8.62 -4.80
CA ALA A 166 -28.56 7.74 -4.34
C ALA A 166 -28.58 7.49 -2.82
N TYR A 167 -27.60 8.01 -2.07
CA TYR A 167 -27.22 7.53 -0.74
C TYR A 167 -26.80 6.03 -0.77
N LEU A 168 -26.08 5.54 0.24
CA LEU A 168 -25.63 4.14 0.31
C LEU A 168 -26.79 3.18 0.57
N ASP A 169 -27.63 2.97 -0.45
CA ASP A 169 -28.79 2.09 -0.40
C ASP A 169 -28.35 0.63 -0.23
N ILE A 170 -28.95 -0.05 0.75
CA ILE A 170 -28.58 -1.43 1.10
C ILE A 170 -28.86 -2.37 -0.07
N SER A 171 -29.98 -2.20 -0.78
CA SER A 171 -30.36 -3.08 -1.88
C SER A 171 -29.42 -2.96 -3.07
N ALA A 172 -28.85 -1.77 -3.29
CA ALA A 172 -27.81 -1.56 -4.29
C ALA A 172 -26.49 -2.22 -3.85
N LEU A 173 -26.09 -2.03 -2.59
CA LEU A 173 -24.87 -2.64 -2.04
C LEU A 173 -24.93 -4.17 -2.05
N GLU A 174 -26.06 -4.78 -1.68
CA GLU A 174 -26.24 -6.24 -1.64
C GLU A 174 -26.05 -6.90 -3.01
N LYS A 175 -26.44 -6.21 -4.10
CA LYS A 175 -26.28 -6.71 -5.47
C LYS A 175 -24.83 -6.74 -5.96
N MET A 176 -23.95 -5.97 -5.33
CA MET A 176 -22.54 -5.92 -5.71
C MET A 176 -21.80 -7.19 -5.25
N PRO A 177 -20.79 -7.66 -6.00
CA PRO A 177 -19.85 -8.65 -5.47
C PRO A 177 -19.18 -8.12 -4.20
N LYS A 178 -18.97 -8.99 -3.20
CA LYS A 178 -18.37 -8.59 -1.91
C LYS A 178 -17.04 -7.84 -2.06
N ALA A 179 -16.22 -8.24 -3.04
CA ALA A 179 -14.93 -7.59 -3.32
C ALA A 179 -15.07 -6.13 -3.75
N VAL A 180 -16.15 -5.78 -4.47
CA VAL A 180 -16.46 -4.42 -4.91
C VAL A 180 -17.15 -3.67 -3.78
N ARG A 181 -18.17 -4.27 -3.16
CA ARG A 181 -18.91 -3.68 -2.03
C ARG A 181 -17.96 -3.23 -0.92
N THR A 182 -17.03 -4.07 -0.48
CA THR A 182 -16.09 -3.74 0.60
C THR A 182 -15.15 -2.57 0.27
N ARG A 183 -14.85 -2.35 -1.02
CA ARG A 183 -14.11 -1.17 -1.50
C ARG A 183 -14.98 0.09 -1.48
N VAL A 184 -16.21 0.00 -1.99
CA VAL A 184 -17.21 1.08 -1.92
C VAL A 184 -17.43 1.53 -0.47
N LEU A 185 -17.60 0.58 0.46
CA LEU A 185 -17.77 0.87 1.90
C LEU A 185 -16.54 1.59 2.47
N ARG A 186 -15.33 1.17 2.10
CA ARG A 186 -14.09 1.83 2.52
C ARG A 186 -14.00 3.26 1.99
N MET A 187 -14.35 3.48 0.71
CA MET A 187 -14.39 4.81 0.10
C MET A 187 -15.37 5.73 0.82
N ALA A 188 -16.58 5.24 1.13
CA ALA A 188 -17.59 5.99 1.87
C ALA A 188 -17.07 6.47 3.24
N VAL A 189 -16.39 5.59 3.98
CA VAL A 189 -15.84 5.91 5.28
C VAL A 189 -14.73 6.96 5.19
N TYR A 190 -13.88 6.88 4.18
CA TYR A 190 -12.87 7.92 3.94
C TYR A 190 -13.48 9.25 3.50
N ALA A 191 -14.50 9.21 2.64
CA ALA A 191 -15.26 10.40 2.25
C ALA A 191 -15.96 11.07 3.45
N ALA A 192 -16.36 10.28 4.46
CA ALA A 192 -16.90 10.77 5.72
C ALA A 192 -15.86 11.33 6.70
N GLY A 193 -14.56 11.28 6.38
CA GLY A 193 -13.49 11.94 7.14
C GLY A 193 -12.58 11.01 7.94
N ALA A 194 -12.66 9.69 7.77
CA ALA A 194 -11.70 8.79 8.41
C ALA A 194 -10.27 9.01 7.86
N PRO A 195 -9.22 8.96 8.70
CA PRO A 195 -7.85 9.09 8.24
C PRO A 195 -7.48 8.01 7.24
N GLN A 196 -6.77 8.36 6.17
CA GLN A 196 -6.32 7.39 5.17
C GLN A 196 -5.48 6.27 5.81
N GLY A 197 -5.72 5.02 5.38
CA GLY A 197 -5.03 3.84 5.91
C GLY A 197 -5.46 3.37 7.31
N SER A 198 -6.38 4.08 7.99
CA SER A 198 -6.82 3.70 9.35
C SER A 198 -7.83 2.54 9.42
N ILE A 199 -8.45 2.18 8.29
CA ILE A 199 -9.54 1.19 8.24
C ILE A 199 -8.99 -0.23 8.11
N SER A 200 -9.14 -1.04 9.17
CA SER A 200 -8.75 -2.45 9.21
C SER A 200 -9.77 -3.37 8.52
N ALA A 201 -9.43 -4.66 8.38
CA ALA A 201 -10.36 -5.68 7.90
C ALA A 201 -11.57 -5.88 8.84
N ASP A 202 -11.35 -5.73 10.15
CA ASP A 202 -12.41 -5.86 11.16
C ASP A 202 -13.42 -4.72 11.05
N HIS A 203 -12.93 -3.48 10.85
CA HIS A 203 -13.80 -2.33 10.59
C HIS A 203 -14.69 -2.55 9.35
N VAL A 204 -14.10 -3.03 8.25
CA VAL A 204 -14.87 -3.33 7.04
C VAL A 204 -15.87 -4.47 7.26
N SER A 205 -15.47 -5.50 8.01
CA SER A 205 -16.35 -6.64 8.30
C SER A 205 -17.55 -6.23 9.15
N ALA A 206 -17.35 -5.32 10.12
CA ALA A 206 -18.43 -4.77 10.94
C ALA A 206 -19.45 -3.98 10.09
N ILE A 207 -18.97 -3.13 9.17
CA ILE A 207 -19.86 -2.38 8.27
C ILE A 207 -20.58 -3.31 7.30
N GLU A 208 -19.88 -4.32 6.78
CA GLU A 208 -20.49 -5.32 5.89
C GLU A 208 -21.62 -6.09 6.58
N ALA A 209 -21.49 -6.41 7.87
CA ALA A 209 -22.57 -7.05 8.63
C ALA A 209 -23.85 -6.19 8.68
N LEU A 210 -23.73 -4.85 8.66
CA LEU A 210 -24.90 -3.95 8.57
C LEU A 210 -25.64 -4.09 7.23
N VAL A 211 -24.92 -4.49 6.18
CA VAL A 211 -25.49 -4.74 4.85
C VAL A 211 -26.12 -6.13 4.81
N THR A 212 -25.32 -7.17 4.98
CA THR A 212 -25.72 -8.55 4.61
C THR A 212 -26.20 -9.43 5.76
N ASN A 213 -25.98 -9.04 7.02
CA ASN A 213 -26.37 -9.83 8.18
C ASN A 213 -27.12 -8.98 9.21
N TRP A 214 -28.00 -8.08 8.76
CA TRP A 214 -28.68 -7.16 9.66
C TRP A 214 -29.74 -7.85 10.53
N HIS A 215 -29.63 -7.65 11.84
CA HIS A 215 -30.57 -8.16 12.85
C HIS A 215 -30.81 -7.14 13.97
N GLY A 216 -30.70 -5.84 13.66
CA GLY A 216 -30.87 -4.74 14.62
C GLY A 216 -29.59 -4.30 15.34
N GLN A 217 -28.42 -4.48 14.73
CA GLN A 217 -27.15 -4.05 15.32
C GLN A 217 -27.10 -2.53 15.55
N GLY A 218 -26.32 -2.08 16.53
CA GLY A 218 -26.05 -0.66 16.73
C GLY A 218 -25.13 -0.05 15.67
N ALA A 219 -24.77 1.21 15.86
CA ALA A 219 -23.77 1.88 15.04
C ALA A 219 -22.38 1.24 15.21
N CYS A 220 -21.58 1.24 14.14
CA CYS A 220 -20.16 0.94 14.16
C CYS A 220 -19.36 2.23 14.35
N ASP A 221 -18.54 2.28 15.40
CA ASP A 221 -17.55 3.34 15.58
C ASP A 221 -16.30 3.03 14.76
N LEU A 222 -15.84 4.01 13.99
CA LEU A 222 -14.70 3.89 13.08
C LEU A 222 -13.61 4.92 13.43
N PRO A 223 -12.36 4.66 13.01
CA PRO A 223 -11.26 5.60 13.17
C PRO A 223 -11.57 7.02 12.70
N GLY A 224 -11.02 8.01 13.40
CA GLY A 224 -11.30 9.42 13.14
C GLY A 224 -12.68 9.88 13.63
N GLY A 225 -13.39 9.09 14.43
CA GLY A 225 -14.69 9.46 14.99
C GLY A 225 -15.86 9.34 14.00
N VAL A 226 -15.63 8.71 12.84
CA VAL A 226 -16.71 8.38 11.90
C VAL A 226 -17.61 7.31 12.52
N LYS A 227 -18.93 7.49 12.40
CA LYS A 227 -19.90 6.46 12.81
C LYS A 227 -20.73 6.01 11.62
N VAL A 228 -21.01 4.71 11.54
CA VAL A 228 -21.82 4.13 10.47
C VAL A 228 -22.95 3.31 11.07
N TRP A 229 -24.18 3.50 10.60
CA TRP A 229 -25.31 2.69 11.02
C TRP A 229 -26.30 2.49 9.88
N ARG A 230 -27.15 1.47 10.00
CA ARG A 230 -28.24 1.25 9.06
C ARG A 230 -29.49 2.00 9.54
N LEU A 231 -30.08 2.80 8.66
CA LEU A 231 -31.33 3.52 8.89
C LEU A 231 -32.18 3.49 7.62
N SER A 232 -33.44 3.07 7.76
CA SER A 232 -34.44 3.12 6.67
C SER A 232 -33.96 2.51 5.33
N GLY A 233 -33.27 1.36 5.40
CA GLY A 233 -32.77 0.66 4.20
C GLY A 233 -31.49 1.24 3.58
N ARG A 234 -30.79 2.13 4.29
CA ARG A 234 -29.54 2.76 3.82
C ARG A 234 -28.47 2.72 4.90
N LEU A 235 -27.20 2.77 4.51
CA LEU A 235 -26.12 3.11 5.43
C LEU A 235 -26.02 4.64 5.56
N SER A 236 -26.05 5.11 6.80
CA SER A 236 -25.83 6.51 7.17
C SER A 236 -24.46 6.64 7.82
N LEU A 237 -23.72 7.67 7.43
CA LEU A 237 -22.40 7.99 7.98
C LEU A 237 -22.46 9.36 8.63
N LEU A 238 -21.92 9.47 9.84
CA LEU A 238 -21.70 10.73 10.52
C LEU A 238 -20.20 11.02 10.55
N ALA A 239 -19.82 12.18 10.01
CA ALA A 239 -18.48 12.71 10.17
C ALA A 239 -18.22 13.04 11.65
N PRO A 240 -16.96 13.00 12.12
CA PRO A 240 -16.63 13.48 13.46
C PRO A 240 -17.19 14.88 13.67
N SER A 241 -17.89 15.10 14.78
CA SER A 241 -18.26 16.45 15.21
C SER A 241 -16.98 17.25 15.40
N SER A 242 -16.76 18.25 14.55
CA SER A 242 -15.73 19.26 14.79
C SER A 242 -16.09 19.94 16.10
N ASN A 243 -15.38 19.63 17.19
CA ASN A 243 -15.43 20.50 18.36
C ASN A 243 -14.97 21.88 17.89
N PRO A 244 -15.78 22.95 18.06
CA PRO A 244 -15.24 24.29 17.93
C PRO A 244 -14.12 24.40 18.98
N THR A 245 -12.93 24.78 18.49
CA THR A 245 -11.77 25.16 19.31
C THR A 245 -12.13 26.12 20.43
#